data_AF-A0A2V5TNI4-F1
#
_entry.id   AF-A0A2V5TNI4-F1
#
_cell.length_a   1.000
_cell.length_b   1.000
_cell.length_c   1.000
_cell.angle_alpha   90.00
_cell.angle_beta   90.00
_cell.angle_gamma   90.00
#
_symmetry.space_group_name_H-M   'P 1'
#
loop_
_entity.id
_entity.type
_entity.pdbx_description
1 polymer ?
#
loop_
_entity_poly.entity_id
_entity_poly.type
_entity_poly.pdbx_seq_one_letter_code
_entity_poly.pdbx_strand_id
1 'polypeptide(L)'
;MTGDKALVFDVLYAGRDAPPHLTQTMFSVLGPERGKPTTVDGFGDKAISYHDKTGLDMLNILKGNILITIGMHGVPAKTALEQQKSLAKKILAKL
;
A
#
# COMPACT_ATOMS: atom_id res chain seq x y z
N MET A 1 -7.92 -23.05 3.16
CA MET A 1 -6.65 -23.39 2.50
C MET A 1 -5.61 -22.41 3.01
N THR A 2 -4.57 -22.88 3.69
CA THR A 2 -3.41 -22.07 4.06
C THR A 2 -2.63 -21.77 2.79
N GLY A 3 -2.92 -20.63 2.16
CA GLY A 3 -2.11 -20.13 1.05
C GLY A 3 -0.69 -19.82 1.54
N ASP A 4 0.30 -19.98 0.66
CA ASP A 4 1.70 -19.69 0.98
C ASP A 4 1.84 -18.25 1.48
N LYS A 5 2.58 -18.09 2.59
CA LYS A 5 2.82 -16.76 3.15
C LYS A 5 3.71 -15.97 2.21
N ALA A 6 3.30 -14.75 1.87
CA ALA A 6 4.08 -13.87 1.02
C ALA A 6 4.09 -12.44 1.57
N LEU A 7 5.21 -11.75 1.35
CA LEU A 7 5.36 -10.30 1.54
C LEU A 7 5.65 -9.69 0.17
N VAL A 8 4.82 -8.74 -0.24
CA VAL A 8 5.01 -7.92 -1.43
C VAL A 8 5.46 -6.54 -0.97
N PHE A 9 6.52 -6.03 -1.58
CA PHE A 9 7.00 -4.69 -1.33
C PHE A 9 7.34 -4.04 -2.67
N ASP A 10 6.73 -2.89 -2.93
CA ASP A 10 6.99 -2.11 -4.14
C ASP A 10 7.11 -0.62 -3.79
N VAL A 11 8.00 0.06 -4.51
CA VAL A 11 8.24 1.50 -4.36
C VAL A 11 8.33 2.10 -5.75
N LEU A 12 7.35 2.92 -6.08
CA LEU A 12 7.28 3.63 -7.34
C LEU A 12 7.58 5.10 -7.09
N TYR A 13 8.66 5.59 -7.69
CA TYR A 13 9.02 7.00 -7.72
C TYR A 13 8.77 7.55 -9.12
N ALA A 14 7.91 8.57 -9.22
CA ALA A 14 7.55 9.15 -10.52
C ALA A 14 8.70 9.93 -11.17
N GLY A 15 9.78 10.26 -10.45
CA GLY A 15 10.83 11.13 -10.96
C GLY A 15 10.58 12.60 -10.63
N ARG A 16 11.63 13.42 -10.75
CA ARG A 16 11.56 14.87 -10.49
C ARG A 16 10.75 15.62 -11.55
N ASP A 17 10.84 15.17 -12.79
CA ASP A 17 10.23 15.84 -13.96
C ASP A 17 8.86 15.26 -14.33
N ALA A 18 8.37 14.27 -13.58
CA ALA A 18 7.03 13.78 -13.79
C ALA A 18 5.97 14.83 -13.45
N PRO A 19 4.82 14.80 -14.13
CA PRO A 19 3.69 15.65 -13.76
C PRO A 19 3.36 15.48 -12.27
N PRO A 20 3.15 16.57 -11.51
CA PRO A 20 2.92 16.51 -10.06
C PRO A 20 1.76 15.60 -9.63
N HIS A 21 0.80 15.37 -10.54
CA HIS A 21 -0.37 14.54 -10.29
C HIS A 21 -0.16 13.06 -10.67
N LEU A 22 0.94 12.67 -11.31
CA LEU A 22 1.12 11.30 -11.81
C LEU A 22 1.02 10.27 -10.68
N THR A 23 1.72 10.50 -9.56
CA THR A 23 1.68 9.59 -8.40
C THR A 23 0.30 9.56 -7.73
N GLN A 24 -0.42 10.69 -7.72
CA GLN A 24 -1.80 10.76 -7.22
C GLN A 24 -2.77 9.99 -8.13
N THR A 25 -2.60 10.08 -9.45
CA THR A 25 -3.37 9.33 -10.44
C THR A 25 -3.10 7.83 -10.28
N MET A 26 -1.83 7.41 -10.19
CA MET A 26 -1.47 6.01 -9.96
C MET A 26 -2.10 5.46 -8.68
N PHE A 27 -2.05 6.21 -7.58
CA PHE A 27 -2.72 5.85 -6.32
C PHE A 27 -4.24 5.69 -6.50
N SER A 28 -4.87 6.54 -7.31
CA SER A 28 -6.32 6.55 -7.51
C SER A 28 -6.82 5.40 -8.40
N VAL A 29 -5.97 4.86 -9.27
CA VAL A 29 -6.27 3.72 -10.16
C VAL A 29 -6.26 2.38 -9.39
N LEU A 30 -5.74 2.34 -8.17
CA LEU A 30 -5.63 1.10 -7.38
C LEU A 30 -6.98 0.51 -6.90
N GLY A 31 -8.12 1.15 -7.19
CA GLY A 31 -9.46 0.61 -6.89
C GLY A 31 -10.41 0.80 -8.07
N PRO A 32 -10.76 -0.29 -8.79
CA PRO A 32 -12.04 -0.96 -8.54
C PRO A 32 -12.01 -2.50 -8.55
N GLU A 33 -10.97 -3.13 -9.12
CA GLU A 33 -10.93 -4.60 -9.25
C GLU A 33 -10.40 -5.32 -8.00
N ARG A 34 -9.70 -4.59 -7.13
CA ARG A 34 -8.95 -5.14 -6.00
C ARG A 34 -9.69 -5.06 -4.65
N GLY A 35 -10.96 -4.68 -4.64
CA GLY A 35 -11.78 -4.53 -3.43
C GLY A 35 -12.06 -3.07 -3.07
N LYS A 36 -12.90 -2.86 -2.05
CA LYS A 36 -13.25 -1.51 -1.58
C LYS A 36 -12.12 -0.96 -0.70
N PRO A 37 -11.47 0.15 -1.08
CA PRO A 37 -10.40 0.73 -0.28
C PRO A 37 -10.95 1.34 1.01
N THR A 38 -10.18 1.21 2.08
CA THR A 38 -10.41 1.84 3.39
C THR A 38 -9.27 2.81 3.67
N THR A 39 -9.57 4.04 4.07
CA THR A 39 -8.55 5.02 4.43
C THR A 39 -7.79 4.59 5.67
N VAL A 40 -6.48 4.83 5.70
CA VAL A 40 -5.62 4.59 6.86
C VAL A 40 -4.93 5.89 7.25
N ASP A 41 -5.21 6.39 8.44
CA ASP A 41 -4.66 7.66 8.91
C ASP A 41 -3.24 7.52 9.49
N GLY A 42 -2.48 8.62 9.47
CA GLY A 42 -1.16 8.71 10.08
C GLY A 42 0.00 8.16 9.24
N PHE A 43 -0.24 7.89 7.95
CA PHE A 43 0.77 7.38 7.02
C PHE A 43 0.81 8.20 5.74
N GLY A 44 2.00 8.71 5.40
CA GLY A 44 2.18 9.48 4.17
C GLY A 44 1.34 10.75 4.15
N ASP A 45 1.07 11.23 2.94
CA ASP A 45 0.08 12.27 2.67
C ASP A 45 -1.30 11.65 2.41
N LYS A 46 -1.33 10.39 1.96
CA LYS A 46 -2.55 9.57 1.82
C LYS A 46 -2.20 8.10 1.96
N ALA A 47 -3.03 7.32 2.63
CA ALA A 47 -2.90 5.86 2.64
C ALA A 47 -4.26 5.17 2.57
N ILE A 48 -4.29 4.04 1.86
CA ILE A 48 -5.45 3.16 1.77
C ILE A 48 -5.01 1.72 1.99
N SER A 49 -5.88 0.95 2.63
CA SER A 49 -5.78 -0.51 2.64
C SER A 49 -6.94 -1.12 1.86
N TYR A 50 -6.68 -2.27 1.25
CA TYR A 50 -7.73 -3.12 0.71
C TYR A 50 -7.31 -4.59 0.80
N HIS A 51 -8.32 -5.45 0.81
CA HIS A 51 -8.18 -6.89 0.72
C HIS A 51 -8.72 -7.32 -0.64
N ASP A 52 -7.89 -8.01 -1.43
CA ASP A 52 -8.33 -8.52 -2.72
C ASP A 52 -8.88 -9.94 -2.62
N LYS A 53 -9.52 -10.41 -3.71
CA LYS A 53 -10.14 -11.74 -3.76
C LYS A 53 -9.13 -12.89 -3.76
N THR A 54 -7.84 -12.61 -3.98
CA THR A 54 -6.77 -13.61 -3.94
C THR A 54 -6.30 -13.90 -2.52
N GLY A 55 -6.76 -13.12 -1.53
CA GLY A 55 -6.33 -13.22 -0.13
C GLY A 55 -5.11 -12.34 0.17
N LEU A 56 -4.79 -11.39 -0.72
CA LEU A 56 -3.71 -10.44 -0.54
C LEU A 56 -4.26 -9.16 0.09
N ASP A 57 -3.79 -8.85 1.30
CA ASP A 57 -3.99 -7.57 1.95
C ASP A 57 -2.93 -6.60 1.45
N MET A 58 -3.31 -5.39 1.05
CA MET A 58 -2.36 -4.36 0.60
C MET A 58 -2.58 -3.05 1.35
N LEU A 59 -1.47 -2.44 1.78
CA LEU A 59 -1.39 -1.07 2.25
C LEU A 59 -0.63 -0.24 1.21
N ASN A 60 -1.30 0.74 0.61
CA ASN A 60 -0.71 1.68 -0.33
C ASN A 60 -0.59 3.05 0.33
N ILE A 61 0.58 3.67 0.21
CA ILE A 61 0.92 4.93 0.86
C ILE A 61 1.52 5.87 -0.17
N LEU A 62 0.90 7.03 -0.33
CA LEU A 62 1.45 8.15 -1.08
C LEU A 62 2.24 9.05 -0.13
N LYS A 63 3.49 9.35 -0.45
CA LYS A 63 4.31 10.35 0.24
C LYS A 63 5.08 11.17 -0.78
N GLY A 64 4.74 12.44 -0.95
CA GLY A 64 5.25 13.30 -2.02
C GLY A 64 5.04 12.64 -3.39
N ASN A 65 6.15 12.37 -4.09
CA ASN A 65 6.16 11.76 -5.42
C ASN A 65 6.39 10.23 -5.39
N ILE A 66 6.32 9.63 -4.20
CA ILE A 66 6.59 8.20 -3.97
C ILE A 66 5.28 7.49 -3.63
N LEU A 67 5.01 6.38 -4.30
CA LEU A 67 3.98 5.41 -3.97
C LEU A 67 4.65 4.17 -3.38
N ILE A 68 4.29 3.81 -2.16
CA ILE A 68 4.79 2.64 -1.45
C ILE A 68 3.65 1.64 -1.33
N THR A 69 3.89 0.39 -1.71
CA THR A 69 2.94 -0.72 -1.56
C THR A 69 3.54 -1.78 -0.66
N ILE A 70 2.80 -2.17 0.38
CA ILE A 70 3.15 -3.29 1.27
C ILE A 70 2.00 -4.28 1.24
N GLY A 71 2.21 -5.44 0.63
CA GLY A 71 1.23 -6.52 0.53
C GLY A 71 1.58 -7.72 1.40
N MET A 72 0.59 -8.39 1.98
CA MET A 72 0.77 -9.63 2.74
C MET A 72 -0.30 -10.65 2.37
N HIS A 73 0.11 -11.88 2.11
CA HIS A 73 -0.77 -13.01 1.78
C HIS A 73 -0.56 -14.15 2.79
N GLY A 74 -1.60 -14.97 3.02
CA GLY A 74 -1.53 -16.12 3.93
C GLY A 74 -1.53 -15.75 5.41
N VAL A 75 -1.96 -14.54 5.76
CA VAL A 75 -2.05 -14.00 7.11
C VAL A 75 -3.46 -13.42 7.33
N PRO A 76 -4.06 -13.52 8.53
CA PRO A 76 -5.35 -12.87 8.78
C PRO A 76 -5.29 -11.36 8.52
N ALA A 77 -6.28 -10.80 7.82
CA ALA A 77 -6.29 -9.41 7.36
C ALA A 77 -5.99 -8.37 8.45
N LYS A 78 -6.55 -8.55 9.65
CA LYS A 78 -6.26 -7.66 10.80
C LYS A 78 -4.77 -7.71 11.20
N THR A 79 -4.19 -8.90 11.22
CA THR A 79 -2.78 -9.11 11.53
C THR A 79 -1.88 -8.55 10.41
N ALA A 80 -2.25 -8.78 9.14
CA ALA A 80 -1.55 -8.22 7.99
C ALA A 80 -1.49 -6.70 8.05
N LEU A 81 -2.62 -6.03 8.29
CA LEU A 81 -2.68 -4.57 8.35
C LEU A 81 -1.79 -3.98 9.46
N GLU A 82 -1.81 -4.56 10.67
CA GLU A 82 -0.96 -4.06 11.76
C GLU A 82 0.54 -4.28 11.48
N GLN A 83 0.90 -5.39 10.83
CA GLN A 83 2.29 -5.62 10.41
C GLN A 83 2.71 -4.67 9.28
N GLN A 84 1.84 -4.44 8.28
CA GLN A 84 2.05 -3.46 7.22
C GLN A 84 2.24 -2.06 7.77
N LYS A 85 1.40 -1.63 8.72
CA LYS A 85 1.56 -0.35 9.44
C LYS A 85 2.90 -0.26 10.16
N SER A 86 3.34 -1.34 10.82
CA SER A 86 4.63 -1.38 11.50
C SER A 86 5.80 -1.22 10.53
N LEU A 87 5.78 -1.91 9.39
CA LEU A 87 6.78 -1.77 8.33
C LEU A 87 6.76 -0.37 7.71
N ALA A 88 5.57 0.14 7.40
CA ALA A 88 5.38 1.48 6.85
C ALA A 88 5.98 2.57 7.73
N LYS A 89 5.81 2.49 9.07
CA LYS A 89 6.44 3.44 10.00
C LYS A 89 7.97 3.43 9.87
N LYS A 90 8.57 2.24 9.75
CA LYS A 90 10.03 2.08 9.61
C LYS A 90 10.54 2.63 8.28
N ILE A 91 9.81 2.41 7.20
CA ILE A 91 10.16 2.91 5.85
C ILE A 91 10.02 4.43 5.81
N LEU A 92 8.88 4.97 6.23
CA LEU A 92 8.61 6.41 6.19
C LEU A 92 9.58 7.21 7.08
N ALA A 93 10.08 6.64 8.18
CA ALA A 93 11.10 7.29 9.01
C ALA A 93 12.48 7.42 8.31
N LYS A 94 12.66 6.83 7.12
CA LYS A 94 13.91 6.86 6.34
C LYS A 94 13.78 7.63 5.03
N LEU A 95 12.58 8.11 4.69
CA LEU A 95 12.28 8.91 3.50
C LEU A 95 12.12 10.38 3.90
#